data_AF-A0A357T5T1-F1
#
_entry.id   AF-A0A357T5T1-F1
#
_cell.length_a   1.000
_cell.length_b   1.000
_cell.length_c   1.000
_cell.angle_alpha   90.00
_cell.angle_beta   90.00
_cell.angle_gamma   90.00
#
_symmetry.space_group_name_H-M   'P 1'
#
loop_
_entity.id
_entity.type
_entity.pdbx_description
1 polymer ?
#
loop_
_entity_poly.entity_id
_entity_poly.type
_entity_poly.pdbx_seq_one_letter_code
_entity_poly.pdbx_strand_id
1 'polypeptide(L)'
;MEINTKLTKGIQEVKYLATENSWRYRPLMRYCFYQYEQLKYWLYKEEIWEELRKHPEFVTYTIEECQQDLETLVQWGNLIPVQDTAKARTVEEFKTKQFRYQLSEYSVEIERMTITLENLLVEGASLEPSLIERIREALQQLPAMAEADLKVSGSWWHGLNADFKS
;
A
#
# COMPACT_ATOMS: atom_id res chain seq x y z
N MET A 1 -35.00 -5.86 -2.60
CA MET A 1 -33.85 -5.75 -1.68
C MET A 1 -34.41 -5.52 -0.29
N GLU A 2 -34.14 -6.42 0.66
CA GLU A 2 -34.53 -6.21 2.06
C GLU A 2 -33.48 -5.37 2.77
N ILE A 3 -33.89 -4.23 3.32
CA ILE A 3 -33.02 -3.35 4.11
C ILE A 3 -32.98 -3.90 5.53
N ASN A 4 -31.82 -4.42 5.94
CA ASN A 4 -31.60 -4.95 7.30
C ASN A 4 -30.55 -4.12 8.04
N THR A 5 -30.42 -4.39 9.34
CA THR A 5 -29.49 -3.68 10.22
C THR A 5 -28.02 -3.82 9.81
N LYS A 6 -27.64 -4.90 9.13
CA LYS A 6 -26.27 -5.04 8.58
C LYS A 6 -26.04 -4.06 7.43
N LEU A 7 -27.02 -3.85 6.56
CA LEU A 7 -26.93 -2.92 5.42
C LEU A 7 -26.94 -1.45 5.86
N THR A 8 -27.62 -1.12 6.96
CA THR A 8 -27.71 0.26 7.46
C THR A 8 -26.60 0.63 8.46
N LYS A 9 -25.84 -0.35 8.97
CA LYS A 9 -24.73 -0.10 9.89
C LYS A 9 -23.52 0.39 9.09
N GLY A 10 -22.95 1.51 9.51
CA GLY A 10 -21.70 2.00 8.93
C GLY A 10 -20.55 1.01 9.13
N ILE A 11 -19.72 0.85 8.10
CA ILE A 11 -18.48 0.08 8.18
C ILE A 11 -17.44 1.00 8.81
N GLN A 12 -17.07 0.75 10.07
CA GLN A 12 -16.21 1.65 10.82
C GLN A 12 -14.76 1.55 10.36
N GLU A 13 -14.38 0.37 9.91
CA GLU A 13 -13.05 -0.01 9.46
C GLU A 13 -12.62 0.86 8.28
N VAL A 14 -13.53 1.25 7.37
CA VAL A 14 -13.17 2.09 6.21
C VAL A 14 -12.77 3.54 6.56
N LYS A 15 -12.96 3.99 7.82
CA LYS A 15 -12.69 5.38 8.21
C LYS A 15 -11.27 5.81 7.89
N TYR A 16 -10.27 4.94 8.05
CA TYR A 16 -8.87 5.30 7.83
C TYR A 16 -8.55 5.71 6.38
N LEU A 17 -9.44 5.43 5.42
CA LEU A 17 -9.28 5.81 4.02
C LEU A 17 -9.58 7.30 3.75
N ALA A 18 -10.42 7.94 4.57
CA ALA A 18 -11.00 9.26 4.27
C ALA A 18 -10.96 10.26 5.45
N THR A 19 -9.96 10.14 6.32
CA THR A 19 -9.69 11.09 7.42
C THR A 19 -8.55 12.04 7.06
N GLU A 20 -8.39 13.12 7.80
CA GLU A 20 -7.25 14.04 7.64
C GLU A 20 -5.89 13.32 7.79
N ASN A 21 -5.82 12.30 8.66
CA ASN A 21 -4.62 11.49 8.89
C ASN A 21 -4.49 10.30 7.93
N SER A 22 -5.31 10.19 6.89
CA SER A 22 -5.25 9.07 5.95
C SER A 22 -3.90 8.95 5.24
N TRP A 23 -3.14 10.04 5.10
CA TRP A 23 -1.78 10.02 4.59
C TRP A 23 -0.81 9.22 5.48
N ARG A 24 -1.10 9.07 6.79
CA ARG A 24 -0.37 8.20 7.72
C ARG A 24 -0.97 6.80 7.79
N TYR A 25 -2.29 6.72 7.92
CA TYR A 25 -2.96 5.44 8.11
C TYR A 25 -2.87 4.52 6.90
N ARG A 26 -3.00 5.05 5.68
CA ARG A 26 -2.97 4.22 4.48
C ARG A 26 -1.60 3.53 4.29
N PRO A 27 -0.45 4.22 4.37
CA PRO A 27 0.86 3.55 4.32
C PRO A 27 1.07 2.54 5.45
N LEU A 28 0.61 2.86 6.67
CA LEU A 28 0.69 1.95 7.82
C LEU A 28 -0.09 0.65 7.56
N MET A 29 -1.35 0.78 7.15
CA MET A 29 -2.22 -0.36 6.81
C MET A 29 -1.69 -1.15 5.62
N ARG A 30 -1.19 -0.47 4.58
CA ARG A 30 -0.54 -1.06 3.40
C ARG A 30 0.68 -1.90 3.79
N TYR A 31 1.53 -1.40 4.68
CA TYR A 31 2.67 -2.16 5.18
C TYR A 31 2.20 -3.42 5.94
N CYS A 32 1.24 -3.27 6.85
CA CYS A 32 0.69 -4.42 7.58
C CYS A 32 0.10 -5.47 6.61
N PHE A 33 -0.54 -5.02 5.53
CA PHE A 33 -1.11 -5.90 4.50
C PHE A 33 -0.03 -6.64 3.72
N TYR A 34 1.04 -5.97 3.31
CA TYR A 34 2.18 -6.63 2.67
C TYR A 34 2.82 -7.68 3.57
N GLN A 35 3.00 -7.40 4.87
CA GLN A 35 3.52 -8.39 5.81
C GLN A 35 2.56 -9.57 5.98
N TYR A 36 1.25 -9.31 6.03
CA TYR A 36 0.22 -10.35 6.04
C TYR A 36 0.32 -11.27 4.81
N GLU A 37 0.52 -10.73 3.61
CA GLU A 37 0.72 -11.53 2.39
C GLU A 37 1.98 -12.39 2.42
N GLN A 38 3.01 -11.94 3.14
CA GLN A 38 4.22 -12.74 3.41
C GLN A 38 4.07 -13.71 4.60
N LEU A 39 2.82 -13.98 5.04
CA LEU A 39 2.49 -14.84 6.19
C LEU A 39 3.04 -14.33 7.54
N LYS A 40 3.45 -13.07 7.61
CA LYS A 40 3.89 -12.40 8.84
C LYS A 40 2.72 -11.61 9.45
N TYR A 41 1.93 -12.30 10.26
CA TYR A 41 0.66 -11.75 10.79
C TYR A 41 0.80 -10.82 11.99
N TRP A 42 1.92 -10.85 12.71
CA TRP A 42 2.14 -10.08 13.92
C TRP A 42 3.31 -9.13 13.72
N LEU A 43 3.05 -7.84 13.98
CA LEU A 43 4.05 -6.78 13.86
C LEU A 43 4.17 -6.01 15.16
N TYR A 44 5.39 -5.68 15.55
CA TYR A 44 5.64 -4.70 16.60
C TYR A 44 5.46 -3.28 16.07
N LYS A 45 5.11 -2.35 16.96
CA LYS A 45 5.04 -0.92 16.63
C LYS A 45 6.37 -0.43 16.05
N GLU A 46 7.48 -0.86 16.64
CA GLU A 46 8.83 -0.46 16.26
C GLU A 46 9.11 -0.86 14.80
N GLU A 47 8.69 -2.05 14.38
CA GLU A 47 8.86 -2.51 12.99
C GLU A 47 8.04 -1.65 12.00
N ILE A 48 6.80 -1.31 12.36
CA ILE A 48 5.93 -0.47 11.54
C ILE A 48 6.53 0.94 11.42
N TRP A 49 6.94 1.53 12.53
CA TRP A 49 7.54 2.86 12.56
C TRP A 49 8.86 2.93 11.79
N GLU A 50 9.74 1.94 11.99
CA GLU A 50 11.01 1.84 11.26
C GLU A 50 10.81 1.72 9.75
N GLU A 51 9.80 0.97 9.30
CA GLU A 51 9.48 0.90 7.88
C GLU A 51 9.04 2.26 7.34
N LEU A 52 8.05 2.89 7.99
CA LEU A 52 7.49 4.16 7.50
C LEU A 52 8.57 5.23 7.40
N ARG A 53 9.47 5.31 8.40
CA ARG A 53 10.58 6.28 8.42
C ARG A 53 11.60 6.16 7.29
N LYS A 54 11.60 5.07 6.52
CA LYS A 54 12.43 4.94 5.32
C LYS A 54 12.00 5.88 4.19
N HIS A 55 10.78 6.41 4.27
CA HIS A 55 10.19 7.28 3.26
C HIS A 55 10.33 8.77 3.63
N PRO A 56 10.64 9.66 2.66
CA PRO A 56 10.81 11.10 2.90
C PRO A 56 9.63 11.77 3.62
N GLU A 57 8.42 11.31 3.35
CA GLU A 57 7.16 11.82 3.91
C GLU A 57 7.03 11.57 5.41
N PHE A 58 7.79 10.61 5.96
CA PHE A 58 7.73 10.19 7.36
C PHE A 58 9.02 10.54 8.14
N VAL A 59 9.89 11.40 7.60
CA VAL A 59 11.17 11.75 8.26
C VAL A 59 10.96 12.34 9.66
N THR A 60 9.89 13.13 9.85
CA THR A 60 9.53 13.73 11.13
C THR A 60 8.56 12.89 11.95
N TYR A 61 8.14 11.72 11.45
CA TYR A 61 7.15 10.87 12.10
C TYR A 61 7.74 10.23 13.37
N THR A 62 7.12 10.50 14.52
CA THR A 62 7.63 10.01 15.81
C THR A 62 7.01 8.67 16.22
N ILE A 63 7.67 7.99 17.15
CA ILE A 63 7.18 6.72 17.69
C ILE A 63 5.91 6.91 18.53
N GLU A 64 5.73 8.09 19.13
CA GLU A 64 4.53 8.49 19.86
C GLU A 64 3.35 8.68 18.90
N GLU A 65 3.57 9.34 17.76
CA GLU A 65 2.56 9.44 16.70
C GLU A 65 2.17 8.05 16.18
N CYS A 66 3.15 7.16 15.98
CA CYS A 66 2.88 5.78 15.61
C CYS A 66 2.03 5.04 16.63
N GLN A 67 2.31 5.21 17.92
CA GLN A 67 1.48 4.64 18.99
C GLN A 67 0.03 5.14 18.92
N GLN A 68 -0.17 6.46 18.76
CA GLN A 68 -1.50 7.06 18.69
C GLN A 68 -2.27 6.62 17.44
N ASP A 69 -1.58 6.50 16.31
CA ASP A 69 -2.16 6.01 15.06
C ASP A 69 -2.60 4.55 15.18
N LEU A 70 -1.77 3.69 15.78
CA LEU A 70 -2.11 2.29 16.05
C LEU A 70 -3.32 2.16 16.99
N GLU A 71 -3.39 2.96 18.06
CA GLU A 71 -4.54 2.99 18.96
C GLU A 71 -5.84 3.39 18.25
N THR A 72 -5.76 4.38 17.36
CA THR A 72 -6.90 4.82 16.53
C THR A 72 -7.36 3.70 15.60
N LEU A 73 -6.42 3.02 14.94
CA LEU A 73 -6.72 1.90 14.04
C LEU A 73 -7.30 0.69 14.80
N VAL A 74 -6.83 0.42 16.02
CA VAL A 74 -7.44 -0.57 16.93
C VAL A 74 -8.86 -0.16 17.30
N GLN A 75 -9.09 1.10 17.68
CA GLN A 75 -10.42 1.60 18.02
C GLN A 75 -11.41 1.49 16.85
N TRP A 76 -10.93 1.60 15.61
CA TRP A 76 -11.74 1.43 14.42
C TRP A 76 -11.94 -0.02 13.98
N GLY A 77 -11.34 -0.99 14.68
CA GLY A 77 -11.43 -2.41 14.34
C GLY A 77 -10.51 -2.84 13.20
N ASN A 78 -9.56 -2.00 12.82
CA ASN A 78 -8.63 -2.30 11.73
C ASN A 78 -7.47 -3.19 12.19
N LEU A 79 -7.00 -2.98 13.42
CA LEU A 79 -5.92 -3.76 14.02
C LEU A 79 -6.41 -4.46 15.28
N ILE A 80 -5.90 -5.67 15.49
CA ILE A 80 -6.14 -6.51 16.66
C ILE A 80 -4.86 -6.50 17.50
N PRO A 81 -4.86 -5.88 18.69
CA PRO A 81 -3.70 -5.89 19.57
C PRO A 81 -3.61 -7.25 20.29
N VAL A 82 -2.44 -7.87 20.24
CA VAL A 82 -2.12 -9.11 20.92
C VAL A 82 -1.02 -8.82 21.93
N GLN A 83 -1.29 -9.14 23.20
CA GLN A 83 -0.29 -8.97 24.25
C GLN A 83 0.81 -10.02 24.09
N ASP A 84 2.06 -9.58 23.97
CA ASP A 84 3.20 -10.48 23.98
C ASP A 84 3.53 -10.88 25.42
N THR A 85 3.19 -12.11 25.79
CA THR A 85 3.50 -12.68 27.11
C THR A 85 4.82 -13.49 27.11
N ALA A 86 5.49 -13.62 25.96
CA ALA A 86 6.60 -14.55 25.78
C ALA A 86 8.00 -13.95 26.03
N LYS A 87 8.14 -12.62 26.09
CA LYS A 87 9.43 -11.93 26.27
C LYS A 87 9.51 -11.17 27.59
N ALA A 88 9.67 -11.92 28.68
CA ALA A 88 10.09 -11.40 29.97
C ALA A 88 11.50 -11.93 30.29
N ARG A 89 12.52 -11.52 29.54
CA ARG A 89 13.92 -11.94 29.79
C ARG A 89 14.72 -10.93 30.62
N THR A 90 14.26 -9.68 30.73
CA THR A 90 14.89 -8.64 31.56
C THR A 90 13.87 -7.81 32.33
N VAL A 91 14.28 -7.26 33.49
CA VAL A 91 13.43 -6.43 34.38
C VAL A 91 12.97 -5.12 33.70
N GLU A 92 13.74 -4.63 32.72
CA GLU A 92 13.43 -3.43 31.94
C GLU A 92 12.37 -3.71 30.85
N GLU A 93 12.46 -4.85 30.14
CA GLU A 93 11.43 -5.28 29.18
C GLU A 93 10.11 -5.65 29.86
N PHE A 94 10.14 -6.09 31.13
CA PHE A 94 8.93 -6.43 31.90
C PHE A 94 8.04 -5.21 32.19
N LYS A 95 8.60 -4.00 32.20
CA LYS A 95 7.85 -2.76 32.47
C LYS A 95 7.10 -2.24 31.24
N THR A 96 7.50 -2.65 30.03
CA THR A 96 6.88 -2.20 28.79
C THR A 96 5.95 -3.30 28.29
N LYS A 97 4.63 -3.09 28.41
CA LYS A 97 3.63 -3.99 27.79
C LYS A 97 3.84 -3.98 26.28
N GLN A 98 4.59 -4.92 25.75
CA GLN A 98 4.81 -5.01 24.31
C GLN A 98 3.59 -5.65 23.67
N PHE A 99 2.94 -4.88 22.80
CA PHE A 99 1.84 -5.33 21.98
C PHE A 99 2.36 -5.65 20.58
N ARG A 100 1.82 -6.72 20.01
CA ARG A 100 1.88 -6.98 18.57
C ARG A 100 0.55 -6.63 17.95
N TYR A 101 0.58 -6.20 16.70
CA TYR A 101 -0.61 -5.81 15.95
C TYR A 101 -0.79 -6.75 14.78
N GLN A 102 -2.04 -7.14 14.57
CA GLN A 102 -2.48 -8.00 13.45
C GLN A 102 -3.62 -7.30 12.71
N LEU A 103 -3.68 -7.41 11.39
CA LEU A 103 -4.83 -6.94 10.61
C LEU A 103 -6.09 -7.74 10.95
N SER A 104 -7.23 -7.06 11.04
CA SER A 104 -8.53 -7.72 11.06
C SER A 104 -8.89 -8.25 9.67
N GLU A 105 -9.79 -9.23 9.61
CA GLU A 105 -10.31 -9.76 8.34
C GLU A 105 -10.95 -8.65 7.48
N TYR A 106 -11.65 -7.71 8.13
CA TYR A 106 -12.20 -6.53 7.46
C TYR A 106 -11.11 -5.72 6.76
N SER A 107 -10.02 -5.40 7.46
CA SER A 107 -8.94 -4.61 6.88
C SER A 107 -8.23 -5.32 5.74
N VAL A 108 -8.11 -6.65 5.79
CA VAL A 108 -7.54 -7.42 4.67
C VAL A 108 -8.40 -7.23 3.41
N GLU A 109 -9.72 -7.33 3.51
CA GLU A 109 -10.61 -7.12 2.35
C GLU A 109 -10.67 -5.65 1.91
N ILE A 110 -10.63 -4.70 2.85
CA ILE A 110 -10.60 -3.27 2.54
C ILE A 110 -9.29 -2.91 1.83
N GLU A 111 -8.16 -3.47 2.21
CA GLU A 111 -6.88 -3.24 1.54
C GLU A 111 -6.87 -3.82 0.12
N ARG A 112 -7.41 -5.03 -0.08
CA ARG A 112 -7.63 -5.59 -1.44
C ARG A 112 -8.49 -4.67 -2.31
N MET A 113 -9.61 -4.19 -1.76
CA MET A 113 -10.48 -3.23 -2.45
C MET A 113 -9.70 -1.95 -2.77
N THR A 114 -8.92 -1.43 -1.82
CA THR A 114 -8.17 -0.18 -1.99
C THR A 114 -7.12 -0.30 -3.09
N ILE A 115 -6.36 -1.40 -3.16
CA ILE A 115 -5.44 -1.68 -4.29
C ILE A 115 -6.21 -1.71 -5.60
N THR A 116 -7.35 -2.38 -5.63
CA THR A 116 -8.18 -2.48 -6.83
C THR A 116 -8.60 -1.08 -7.32
N LEU A 117 -9.06 -0.22 -6.41
CA LEU A 117 -9.46 1.16 -6.72
C LEU A 117 -8.27 2.04 -7.17
N GLU A 118 -7.11 1.89 -6.54
CA GLU A 118 -5.87 2.57 -6.93
C GLU A 118 -5.48 2.19 -8.37
N ASN A 119 -5.62 0.91 -8.74
CA ASN A 119 -5.30 0.41 -10.07
C ASN A 119 -6.35 0.80 -11.13
N LEU A 120 -7.63 0.92 -10.77
CA LEU A 120 -8.66 1.43 -11.69
C LEU A 120 -8.36 2.84 -12.19
N LEU A 121 -7.75 3.68 -11.34
CA LEU A 121 -7.30 5.02 -11.74
C LEU A 121 -6.12 4.97 -12.71
N VAL A 122 -5.25 3.97 -12.60
CA VAL A 122 -4.15 3.74 -13.56
C VAL A 122 -4.70 3.28 -14.90
N GLU A 123 -5.71 2.41 -14.91
CA GLU A 123 -6.41 1.98 -16.15
C GLU A 123 -7.19 3.13 -16.81
N GLY A 124 -7.66 4.12 -16.04
CA GLY A 124 -8.28 5.34 -16.56
C GLY A 124 -7.31 6.41 -17.06
N ALA A 125 -6.01 6.31 -16.76
CA ALA A 125 -4.99 7.31 -17.09
C ALA A 125 -4.05 6.82 -18.21
N SER A 126 -4.52 6.88 -19.46
CA SER A 126 -3.79 6.95 -20.75
C SER A 126 -2.65 5.96 -21.08
N LEU A 127 -2.23 5.06 -20.20
CA LEU A 127 -1.34 3.96 -20.54
C LEU A 127 -2.02 2.64 -20.19
N GLU A 128 -2.86 2.20 -21.12
CA GLU A 128 -3.31 0.81 -21.16
C GLU A 128 -2.09 -0.12 -21.04
N PRO A 129 -2.21 -1.27 -20.35
CA PRO A 129 -1.13 -2.26 -20.25
C PRO A 129 -0.53 -2.65 -21.61
N SER A 130 -1.34 -2.58 -22.68
CA SER A 130 -0.93 -2.73 -24.08
C SER A 130 0.15 -1.72 -24.50
N LEU A 131 0.05 -0.45 -24.08
CA LEU A 131 1.01 0.61 -24.41
C LEU A 131 2.35 0.41 -23.70
N ILE A 132 2.35 -0.16 -22.48
CA ILE A 132 3.58 -0.53 -21.77
C ILE A 132 4.32 -1.65 -22.51
N GLU A 133 3.59 -2.68 -22.96
CA GLU A 133 4.18 -3.75 -23.77
C GLU A 133 4.73 -3.22 -25.10
N ARG A 134 4.04 -2.27 -25.75
CA ARG A 134 4.53 -1.63 -26.97
C ARG A 134 5.79 -0.79 -26.75
N ILE A 135 5.91 -0.10 -25.61
CA ILE A 135 7.17 0.57 -25.23
C ILE A 135 8.27 -0.47 -25.05
N ARG A 136 8.01 -1.57 -24.36
CA ARG A 136 8.98 -2.64 -24.14
C ARG A 136 9.49 -3.22 -25.46
N GLU A 137 8.59 -3.52 -26.39
CA GLU A 137 8.92 -4.00 -27.73
C GLU A 137 9.75 -2.97 -28.52
N ALA A 138 9.39 -1.69 -28.47
CA ALA A 138 10.14 -0.63 -29.15
C ALA A 138 11.55 -0.45 -28.56
N LEU A 139 11.70 -0.54 -27.23
CA LEU A 139 13.00 -0.49 -26.55
C LEU A 139 13.90 -1.67 -26.95
N GLN A 140 13.33 -2.86 -27.20
CA GLN A 140 14.08 -4.02 -27.68
C GLN A 140 14.61 -3.84 -29.10
N GLN A 141 14.01 -2.97 -29.91
CA GLN A 141 14.48 -2.66 -31.27
C GLN A 141 15.58 -1.60 -31.32
N LEU A 142 15.88 -0.91 -30.21
CA LEU A 142 16.90 0.15 -30.16
C LEU A 142 18.30 -0.27 -30.65
N PRO A 143 18.81 -1.49 -30.34
CA PRO A 143 20.09 -1.94 -30.88
C PRO A 143 20.07 -2.05 -32.41
N ALA A 144 18.96 -2.52 -32.98
CA ALA A 144 18.78 -2.61 -34.43
C ALA A 144 18.59 -1.23 -35.08
N MET A 145 17.97 -0.28 -34.37
CA MET A 145 17.83 1.12 -34.83
C MET A 145 19.16 1.85 -34.95
N ALA A 146 20.12 1.53 -34.09
CA ALA A 146 21.44 2.15 -34.08
C ALA A 146 22.24 1.81 -35.35
N GLU A 147 21.95 0.66 -35.97
CA GLU A 147 22.61 0.19 -37.20
C GLU A 147 21.76 0.42 -38.47
N ALA A 148 20.50 0.81 -38.32
CA ALA A 148 19.58 1.02 -39.42
C ALA A 148 19.68 2.43 -40.03
N ASP A 149 19.36 2.53 -41.32
CA ASP A 149 19.30 3.81 -42.04
C ASP A 149 18.28 4.77 -41.40
N LEU A 150 18.58 6.08 -41.44
CA LEU A 150 17.77 7.15 -40.85
C LEU A 150 16.28 7.10 -41.23
N LYS A 151 15.98 6.64 -42.46
CA LYS A 151 14.60 6.51 -42.95
C LYS A 151 13.82 5.38 -42.25
N VAL A 152 14.51 4.30 -41.90
CA VAL A 152 13.93 3.13 -41.21
C VAL A 152 13.79 3.44 -39.72
N SER A 153 14.82 4.01 -39.09
CA SER A 153 14.74 4.43 -37.68
C SER A 153 13.68 5.52 -37.47
N GLY A 154 13.50 6.40 -38.46
CA GLY A 154 12.44 7.41 -38.46
C GLY A 154 11.02 6.83 -38.55
N SER A 155 10.82 5.73 -39.29
CA SER A 155 9.48 5.10 -39.37
C SER A 155 9.12 4.37 -38.08
N TRP A 156 10.09 3.76 -37.39
CA TRP A 156 9.87 3.11 -36.10
C TRP A 156 9.57 4.15 -35.00
N TRP A 157 10.28 5.28 -35.00
CA TRP A 157 9.97 6.38 -34.08
C TRP A 157 8.59 6.99 -34.35
N HIS A 158 8.21 7.12 -35.62
CA HIS A 158 6.89 7.62 -35.98
C HIS A 158 5.78 6.64 -35.59
N GLY A 159 6.02 5.33 -35.70
CA GLY A 159 5.10 4.30 -35.24
C GLY A 159 4.85 4.40 -33.74
N LEU A 160 5.93 4.40 -32.94
CA LEU A 160 5.83 4.54 -31.49
C LEU A 160 5.14 5.86 -31.10
N ASN A 161 5.50 6.97 -31.73
CA ASN A 161 4.89 8.28 -31.42
C ASN A 161 3.40 8.36 -31.83
N ALA A 162 2.98 7.62 -32.86
CA ALA A 162 1.57 7.56 -33.24
C ALA A 162 0.72 6.82 -32.20
N ASP A 163 1.32 5.89 -31.45
CA ASP A 163 0.64 5.14 -30.39
C ASP A 163 0.33 5.97 -29.15
N PHE A 164 1.01 7.12 -29.00
CA PHE A 164 0.86 8.04 -27.86
C PHE A 164 0.23 9.39 -28.25
N LYS A 165 -0.12 9.59 -29.51
CA LYS A 165 -0.88 10.77 -29.95
C LYS A 165 -2.38 10.49 -29.79
N SER A 166 -2.99 11.12 -28.78
CA SER A 166 -4.44 11.31 -28.68
C SER A 166 -4.90 12.47 -29.56
#